data_AF-A0A496X6B8-F1
#
_entry.id   AF-A0A496X6B8-F1
#
_cell.length_a   1.000
_cell.length_b   1.000
_cell.length_c   1.000
_cell.angle_alpha   90.00
_cell.angle_beta   90.00
_cell.angle_gamma   90.00
#
_symmetry.space_group_name_H-M   'P 1'
#
loop_
_entity.id
_entity.type
_entity.pdbx_description
1 polymer ?
#
loop_
_entity_poly.entity_id
_entity_poly.type
_entity_poly.pdbx_seq_one_letter_code
_entity_poly.pdbx_strand_id
1 'polypeptide(L)' 'MTMLTKAAAVDLTPYNIRANSIHPGLVQTPMLEDNPAALDVLLGPSLIRRPAHTREISNIVLLLASDESNT' A
#
# COMPACT_ATOMS: atom_id res chain seq x y z
N MET A 1 -2.64 -10.01 3.89
CA MET A 1 -3.60 -10.19 2.76
C MET A 1 -2.94 -10.74 1.49
N THR A 2 -1.62 -10.97 1.48
CA THR A 2 -0.84 -11.38 0.30
C THR A 2 -1.30 -12.68 -0.38
N MET A 3 -1.78 -13.67 0.37
CA MET A 3 -2.22 -14.94 -0.21
C MET A 3 -3.50 -14.80 -1.04
N LEU A 4 -4.45 -13.98 -0.59
CA LEU A 4 -5.69 -13.72 -1.31
C LEU A 4 -5.40 -13.03 -2.65
N THR A 5 -4.56 -11.99 -2.64
CA THR A 5 -4.18 -11.28 -3.86
C THR A 5 -3.46 -12.18 -4.86
N LYS A 6 -2.59 -13.09 -4.39
CA LYS A 6 -1.92 -14.07 -5.26
C LYS A 6 -2.90 -15.03 -5.92
N ALA A 7 -3.85 -15.57 -5.14
CA ALA A 7 -4.90 -16.43 -5.68
C ALA A 7 -5.75 -15.68 -6.72
N ALA A 8 -6.20 -14.48 -6.38
CA ALA A 8 -6.98 -13.63 -7.29
C ALA A 8 -6.21 -13.29 -8.58
N ALA A 9 -4.90 -13.05 -8.52
CA ALA A 9 -4.10 -12.78 -9.70
C ALA A 9 -4.11 -13.96 -10.69
N VAL A 10 -3.99 -15.19 -10.18
CA VAL A 10 -4.04 -16.42 -11.00
C VAL A 10 -5.44 -16.59 -11.61
N ASP A 11 -6.50 -16.46 -10.79
CA ASP A 11 -7.88 -16.68 -11.22
C ASP A 11 -8.37 -15.64 -12.24
N LEU A 12 -7.85 -14.40 -12.16
CA LEU A 12 -8.29 -13.28 -12.99
C LEU A 12 -7.46 -13.07 -14.27
N THR A 13 -6.30 -13.73 -14.39
CA THR A 13 -5.43 -13.67 -15.58
C THR A 13 -6.20 -13.93 -16.90
N PRO A 14 -7.11 -14.93 -17.02
CA PRO A 14 -7.85 -15.18 -18.26
C PRO A 14 -8.73 -14.02 -18.73
N TYR A 15 -9.11 -13.13 -17.81
CA TYR A 15 -9.92 -11.95 -18.10
C TYR A 15 -9.07 -10.70 -18.37
N ASN A 16 -7.74 -10.85 -18.46
CA ASN A 16 -6.79 -9.75 -18.57
C ASN A 16 -6.90 -8.74 -17.41
N ILE A 17 -7.19 -9.22 -16.21
CA ILE A 17 -7.29 -8.41 -14.98
C ILE A 17 -6.08 -8.71 -14.08
N ARG A 18 -5.40 -7.66 -13.63
CA ARG A 18 -4.23 -7.74 -12.74
C ARG A 18 -4.64 -7.46 -11.29
N ALA A 19 -4.19 -8.30 -10.36
CA ALA A 19 -4.42 -8.11 -8.93
C ALA A 19 -3.09 -7.90 -8.19
N ASN A 20 -2.97 -6.76 -7.52
CA ASN A 20 -1.80 -6.39 -6.72
C ASN A 20 -2.21 -5.97 -5.31
N SER A 21 -1.26 -5.95 -4.38
CA SER A 21 -1.48 -5.52 -3.00
C SER A 21 -0.39 -4.57 -2.53
N ILE A 22 -0.79 -3.49 -1.88
CA ILE A 22 0.11 -2.49 -1.31
C ILE A 22 -0.01 -2.61 0.21
N HIS A 23 1.12 -2.75 0.88
CA HIS A 23 1.20 -2.84 2.34
C HIS A 23 1.96 -1.61 2.86
N PRO A 24 1.31 -0.44 2.92
CA PRO A 24 1.96 0.75 3.40
C PRO A 24 2.31 0.59 4.89
N GLY A 25 3.43 1.20 5.29
CA GLY A 25 3.72 1.45 6.69
C GLY A 25 2.84 2.59 7.23
N LEU A 26 3.43 3.43 8.08
CA LEU A 26 2.73 4.58 8.64
C LEU A 26 2.43 5.64 7.57
N VAL A 27 1.16 6.02 7.39
CA VAL A 27 0.74 7.06 6.42
C VAL A 27 -0.07 8.14 7.13
N GLN A 28 0.20 9.40 6.80
CA GLN A 28 -0.58 10.53 7.27
C GLN A 28 -1.99 10.49 6.66
N THR A 29 -2.96 10.00 7.44
CA THR A 29 -4.37 9.92 7.07
C THR A 29 -5.23 10.28 8.28
N PRO A 30 -6.47 10.75 8.10
CA PRO A 30 -7.36 11.06 9.23
C PRO A 30 -7.59 9.88 10.19
N MET A 31 -7.46 8.64 9.72
CA MET A 31 -7.54 7.43 10.53
C MET A 31 -6.54 7.40 11.71
N LEU A 32 -5.44 8.16 11.60
CA LEU A 32 -4.41 8.25 12.64
C LEU A 32 -4.60 9.45 13.59
N GLU A 33 -5.48 10.39 13.26
CA GLU A 33 -5.69 11.61 14.05
C GLU A 33 -6.34 11.29 15.41
N ASP A 34 -7.11 10.20 15.49
CA ASP A 34 -7.83 9.77 16.70
C ASP A 34 -6.96 8.97 17.70
N ASN A 35 -5.70 8.63 17.36
CA ASN A 35 -4.83 7.86 18.25
C ASN A 35 -3.35 8.28 18.19
N PRO A 36 -2.99 9.44 18.77
CA PRO A 36 -1.62 9.96 18.76
C PRO A 36 -0.62 9.08 19.52
N ALA A 37 -1.05 8.31 20.52
CA ALA A 37 -0.17 7.38 21.25
C ALA A 37 0.28 6.18 20.40
N ALA A 38 -0.56 5.75 19.45
CA ALA A 38 -0.17 4.71 18.49
C ALA A 38 0.88 5.23 17.49
N LEU A 39 0.91 6.53 17.22
CA LEU A 39 1.82 7.13 16.25
C LEU A 39 3.30 6.94 16.64
N ASP A 40 3.65 7.19 17.90
CA ASP A 40 5.03 7.05 18.39
C ASP A 40 5.50 5.59 18.41
N VAL A 41 4.61 4.66 18.78
CA VAL A 41 4.90 3.22 18.76
C VAL A 41 5.09 2.73 17.33
N LEU A 42 4.26 3.18 16.40
CA LEU A 42 4.34 2.80 14.99
C LEU A 42 5.52 3.45 14.24
N LEU A 43 6.00 4.61 14.70
CA LEU A 43 7.22 5.25 14.20
C LEU A 43 8.50 4.55 14.66
N GLY A 44 8.50 3.93 15.84
CA GLY A 44 9.66 3.26 16.45
C GLY A 44 10.47 2.36 15.50
N PRO A 45 9.84 1.44 14.73
CA PRO A 45 10.55 0.58 13.78
C PRO A 45 10.87 1.24 12.43
N SER A 46 10.38 2.44 12.15
CA SER A 46 10.60 3.10 10.87
C SER A 46 11.98 3.77 10.80
N LEU A 47 12.78 3.43 9.79
CA LEU A 47 14.04 4.11 9.49
C LEU A 47 13.80 5.58 9.11
N ILE A 48 12.69 5.85 8.42
CA ILE A 48 12.24 7.19 8.08
C ILE A 48 11.35 7.67 9.24
N ARG A 49 11.88 8.59 10.06
CA ARG A 49 11.24 9.10 11.29
C ARG A 49 10.10 10.09 11.02
N ARG A 50 9.26 9.79 10.03
CA ARG A 50 8.02 10.51 9.74
C ARG A 50 7.00 9.56 9.11
N PRO A 51 5.70 9.82 9.25
CA PRO A 51 4.69 9.19 8.41
C PRO A 51 4.96 9.47 6.93
N ALA A 52 4.63 8.49 6.07
CA ALA A 52 4.57 8.71 4.63
C ALA A 52 3.42 9.65 4.29
N HIS A 53 3.63 10.51 3.30
CA HIS A 53 2.59 11.35 2.74
C HIS A 53 1.70 10.50 1.79
N THR A 54 0.40 10.74 1.76
CA THR A 54 -0.55 9.96 0.94
C THR A 54 -0.13 9.87 -0.54
N ARG A 55 0.43 10.96 -1.08
CA ARG A 55 0.98 11.03 -2.45
C ARG A 55 2.06 9.97 -2.73
N GLU A 56 2.88 9.59 -1.74
CA GLU A 56 3.89 8.54 -1.92
C GLU A 56 3.22 7.19 -2.23
N ILE A 57 2.06 6.92 -1.63
CA ILE A 57 1.25 5.73 -1.91
C ILE A 57 0.51 5.86 -3.24
N SER A 58 -0.06 7.03 -3.52
CA SER A 58 -0.78 7.29 -4.79
C SER A 58 0.11 7.04 -6.02
N ASN A 59 1.40 7.39 -5.95
CA ASN A 59 2.33 7.15 -7.05
C ASN A 59 2.55 5.65 -7.32
N ILE A 60 2.58 4.83 -6.26
CA ILE A 60 2.69 3.36 -6.41
C ILE A 60 1.40 2.79 -6.98
N VAL A 61 0.25 3.29 -6.55
CA VAL A 61 -1.05 2.90 -7.13
C VAL A 61 -1.08 3.24 -8.62
N LEU A 62 -0.65 4.44 -9.00
CA LEU A 62 -0.59 4.87 -10.40
C LEU A 62 0.29 3.92 -11.21
N LEU A 63 1.51 3.63 -10.73
CA LEU A 63 2.41 2.67 -11.37
C LEU A 63 1.73 1.32 -11.56
N LEU A 64 1.17 0.75 -10.49
CA LEU A 64 0.53 -0.57 -10.55
C LEU A 64 -0.72 -0.60 -11.42
N ALA A 65 -1.44 0.52 -11.57
CA ALA A 65 -2.59 0.62 -12.45
C ALA A 65 -2.19 0.83 -13.93
N SER A 66 -1.03 1.44 -14.16
CA SER A 66 -0.52 1.78 -15.48
C SER A 66 0.05 0.59 -16.26
N ASP A 67 0.18 0.76 -17.57
CA ASP A 67 0.75 -0.24 -18.48
C ASP A 67 2.25 -0.45 -18.24
N GLU A 68 2.94 0.52 -17.62
CA GLU A 68 4.35 0.39 -17.23
C GLU A 68 4.58 -0.78 -16.26
N SER A 69 3.55 -1.23 -15.53
CA SER A 69 3.64 -2.38 -14.62
C SER A 69 3.37 -3.74 -15.25
N ASN A 70 3.27 -3.81 -16.59
CA ASN A 70 2.97 -5.03 -17.34
C ASN A 70 4.25 -5.79 -17.81
N THR A 71 5.40 -5.48 -17.20
CA THR A 71 6.71 -6.08 -17.52
C THR A 71 6.94 -7.37 -16.74
#